data_AF-A0A127T5R4-F1
#
_entry.id   AF-A0A127T5R4-F1
#
_cell.length_a   1.000
_cell.length_b   1.000
_cell.length_c   1.000
_cell.angle_alpha   90.00
_cell.angle_beta   90.00
_cell.angle_gamma   90.00
#
_symmetry.space_group_name_H-M   'P 1'
#
loop_
_entity.id
_entity.type
_entity.pdbx_description
1 polymer ?
#
loop_
_entity_poly.entity_id
_entity_poly.type
_entity_poly.pdbx_seq_one_letter_code
_entity_poly.pdbx_strand_id
1 'polypeptide(L)' 'MPSVFLKGYRERRPLSEAERASIPYWGFLFWLFYFRFYCENFEDWSNFFFTPRFIKDRVDWMKTWEKWYLG' A
#
# COMPACT_ATOMS: atom_id res chain seq x y z
N MET A 1 -8.50 -7.92 -3.61
CA MET A 1 -7.71 -8.36 -4.78
C MET A 1 -8.64 -9.03 -5.79
N PRO A 2 -8.47 -8.80 -7.11
CA PRO A 2 -9.23 -9.54 -8.11
C PRO A 2 -8.93 -11.03 -8.00
N SER A 3 -9.98 -11.86 -7.95
CA SER A 3 -9.88 -13.33 -7.84
C SER A 3 -9.03 -13.95 -8.94
N VAL A 4 -8.96 -13.31 -10.11
CA VAL A 4 -8.16 -13.74 -11.28
C VAL A 4 -6.65 -13.73 -10.98
N PHE A 5 -6.14 -12.72 -10.30
CA PHE A 5 -4.70 -12.64 -9.99
C PHE A 5 -4.26 -13.74 -9.03
N LEU A 6 -5.03 -13.95 -7.96
CA LEU A 6 -4.74 -15.01 -6.98
C LEU A 6 -4.82 -16.40 -7.61
N LYS A 7 -5.79 -16.62 -8.50
CA LYS A 7 -5.91 -17.88 -9.24
C LYS A 7 -4.66 -18.13 -10.10
N GLY A 8 -4.27 -17.17 -10.93
CA GLY A 8 -3.09 -17.32 -11.80
C GLY A 8 -1.79 -17.47 -11.01
N TYR A 9 -1.64 -16.78 -9.88
CA TYR A 9 -0.46 -16.94 -9.02
C TYR A 9 -0.34 -18.37 -8.47
N ARG A 10 -1.46 -18.93 -7.98
CA ARG A 10 -1.53 -20.29 -7.43
C ARG A 10 -1.21 -21.39 -8.44
N GLU A 11 -1.43 -21.14 -9.74
CA GLU A 11 -1.06 -22.07 -10.82
C GLU A 11 0.46 -22.20 -10.99
N ARG A 12 1.24 -21.20 -10.56
CA ARG A 12 2.71 -21.19 -10.68
C ARG A 12 3.42 -21.45 -9.36
N ARG A 13 2.86 -21.00 -8.24
CA ARG A 13 3.47 -21.13 -6.91
C ARG A 13 2.40 -21.39 -5.85
N PRO A 14 2.61 -22.37 -4.93
CA PRO A 14 1.73 -22.56 -3.80
C PRO A 14 1.69 -21.28 -2.94
N LEU A 15 0.49 -20.93 -2.49
CA LEU A 15 0.24 -19.78 -1.62
C LEU A 15 -0.60 -20.27 -0.44
N SER A 16 0.00 -20.35 0.73
CA SER A 16 -0.68 -20.75 1.97
C SER A 16 -1.77 -19.73 2.34
N GLU A 17 -2.73 -20.17 3.16
CA GLU A 17 -3.76 -19.25 3.67
C GLU A 17 -3.16 -18.18 4.60
N ALA A 18 -2.06 -18.48 5.31
CA ALA A 18 -1.33 -17.49 6.11
C ALA A 18 -0.70 -16.40 5.24
N GLU A 19 0.00 -16.78 4.17
CA GLU A 19 0.55 -15.81 3.21
C GLU A 19 -0.58 -14.98 2.56
N ARG A 20 -1.68 -15.62 2.17
CA ARG A 20 -2.84 -14.93 1.61
C ARG A 20 -3.45 -13.93 2.60
N ALA A 21 -3.64 -14.33 3.86
CA ALA A 21 -4.16 -13.48 4.92
C ALA A 21 -3.23 -12.30 5.24
N SER A 22 -1.93 -12.41 4.94
CA SER A 22 -0.97 -11.33 5.11
C SER A 22 -1.02 -10.25 4.02
N ILE A 23 -1.62 -10.52 2.86
CA ILE A 23 -1.64 -9.61 1.69
C ILE A 23 -2.18 -8.20 2.05
N PRO A 24 -3.28 -8.03 2.80
CA PRO A 24 -3.73 -6.74 3.28
C PRO A 24 -2.65 -5.92 4.00
N TYR A 25 -1.89 -6.56 4.89
CA TYR A 25 -0.84 -5.93 5.67
C TYR A 25 0.33 -5.53 4.79
N TRP A 26 0.74 -6.38 3.86
CA TRP A 26 1.78 -6.05 2.87
C TRP A 26 1.38 -4.88 1.97
N GLY A 27 0.11 -4.81 1.56
CA GLY A 27 -0.39 -3.67 0.79
C GLY A 27 -0.38 -2.37 1.60
N PHE A 28 -0.70 -2.42 2.89
CA PHE A 28 -0.57 -1.24 3.77
C PHE A 28 0.89 -0.82 3.93
N LEU A 29 1.79 -1.77 4.21
CA LEU A 29 3.23 -1.51 4.33
C LEU A 29 3.83 -0.94 3.04
N PHE A 30 3.34 -1.38 1.87
CA PHE A 30 3.72 -0.79 0.59
C PHE A 30 3.40 0.71 0.54
N TRP A 31 2.19 1.11 0.92
CA TRP A 31 1.82 2.53 0.96
C TRP A 31 2.65 3.32 1.97
N LEU A 32 2.86 2.76 3.17
CA LEU A 32 3.66 3.39 4.22
C LEU A 32 5.12 3.58 3.80
N PHE A 33 5.72 2.56 3.16
CA PHE A 33 7.08 2.60 2.65
C PHE A 33 7.26 3.75 1.66
N TYR A 34 6.40 3.84 0.64
CA TYR A 34 6.48 4.92 -0.33
C TYR A 34 6.17 6.28 0.28
N PHE A 35 5.23 6.36 1.24
CA PHE A 35 4.95 7.61 1.94
C PHE A 35 6.19 8.14 2.66
N ARG A 36 6.91 7.28 3.40
CA ARG A 36 8.20 7.64 4.02
C ARG A 36 9.24 8.04 2.97
N PHE A 37 9.35 7.30 1.88
CA PHE A 37 10.25 7.66 0.78
C PHE A 37 9.95 9.07 0.26
N TYR A 38 8.68 9.45 0.12
CA TYR A 38 8.32 10.81 -0.29
C TYR A 38 8.77 11.86 0.74
N CYS A 39 8.55 11.63 2.03
CA CYS A 39 9.02 12.55 3.07
C CYS A 39 10.54 12.73 3.01
N GLU A 40 11.30 11.65 2.94
CA GLU A 40 12.77 11.70 3.02
C GLU A 40 13.44 12.33 1.79
N ASN A 41 12.78 12.30 0.63
CA ASN A 41 13.40 12.70 -0.63
C ASN A 41 12.83 14.01 -1.21
N PHE A 42 11.71 14.52 -0.70
CA PHE A 42 11.00 15.66 -1.31
C PHE A 42 10.55 16.76 -0.35
N GLU A 43 10.81 16.60 0.96
CA GLU A 43 10.49 17.61 1.97
C GLU A 43 11.36 18.87 1.87
N ASP A 44 12.49 18.79 1.15
CA ASP A 44 13.42 19.89 0.88
C ASP A 44 13.05 20.77 -0.33
N TRP A 45 11.80 20.72 -0.80
CA TRP A 45 11.30 21.43 -1.99
C TRP A 45 11.88 20.95 -3.33
N SER A 46 12.58 19.81 -3.37
CA SER A 46 13.05 19.20 -4.62
C SER A 46 11.91 18.70 -5.53
N ASN A 47 10.67 18.64 -5.02
CA ASN A 47 9.50 18.21 -5.79
C ASN A 47 8.23 18.98 -5.41
N PHE A 48 7.73 19.78 -6.36
CA PHE A 48 6.52 20.60 -6.21
C PHE A 48 5.23 19.79 -6.00
N PHE A 49 5.23 18.48 -6.21
CA PHE A 49 4.07 17.61 -5.97
C PHE A 49 3.92 17.18 -4.51
N PHE A 50 4.99 17.26 -3.69
CA PHE A 50 4.94 16.91 -2.26
C PHE A 50 4.39 18.09 -1.43
N THR A 51 3.07 18.28 -1.54
CA THR A 51 2.35 19.37 -0.89
C THR A 51 1.57 18.90 0.35
N PRO A 52 1.11 19.82 1.23
CA PRO A 52 0.19 19.46 2.31
C PRO A 52 -1.06 18.71 1.82
N ARG A 53 -1.55 19.04 0.61
CA ARG A 53 -2.68 18.35 0.00
C ARG A 53 -2.33 16.89 -0.33
N PHE A 54 -1.16 16.65 -0.93
CA PHE A 54 -0.67 15.31 -1.22
C PHE A 54 -0.56 14.47 0.06
N ILE A 55 0.04 15.03 1.11
CA ILE A 55 0.17 14.36 2.42
C ILE A 55 -1.19 13.94 2.95
N LYS A 56 -2.16 14.87 2.97
CA LYS A 56 -3.52 14.59 3.43
C LYS A 56 -4.16 13.46 2.61
N ASP A 57 -4.11 13.55 1.28
CA ASP A 57 -4.73 12.56 0.40
C ASP A 57 -4.09 11.16 0.57
N ARG A 58 -2.77 11.08 0.80
CA ARG A 58 -2.08 9.81 1.08
C ARG A 58 -2.45 9.22 2.44
N VAL A 59 -2.54 10.04 3.48
CA VAL A 59 -2.97 9.58 4.81
C VAL A 59 -4.43 9.11 4.78
N ASP A 60 -5.32 9.84 4.11
CA ASP A 60 -6.73 9.45 3.98
C ASP A 60 -6.89 8.14 3.19
N TRP A 61 -6.05 7.93 2.18
CA TRP A 61 -5.99 6.64 1.47
C TRP A 61 -5.56 5.49 2.37
N MET A 62 -4.50 5.67 3.18
CA MET A 62 -4.04 4.64 4.11
C MET A 62 -5.10 4.28 5.16
N LYS A 63 -5.83 5.28 5.70
CA LYS A 63 -6.98 5.04 6.60
C LYS A 63 -8.11 4.27 5.92
N THR A 64 -8.36 4.58 4.64
CA THR A 64 -9.36 3.87 3.84
C THR A 64 -8.96 2.42 3.59
N TRP A 65 -7.69 2.17 3.29
CA TRP A 65 -7.13 0.82 3.15
C TRP A 65 -7.30 0.01 4.43
N GLU A 66 -6.92 0.58 5.58
CA GLU A 66 -7.09 -0.02 6.89
C GLU A 66 -8.55 -0.42 7.13
N LYS A 67 -9.48 0.51 6.93
CA LYS A 67 -10.92 0.25 7.07
C LYS A 67 -11.43 -0.88 6.15
N TRP A 68 -10.90 -1.00 4.94
CA TRP A 68 -11.37 -1.99 3.97
C TRP A 68 -10.79 -3.39 4.18
N TYR A 69 -9.57 -3.49 4.69
CA TYR A 69 -8.81 -4.74 4.63
C TYR A 69 -8.15 -5.18 5.94
N LEU A 70 -8.04 -4.30 6.94
CA LEU A 70 -7.39 -4.58 8.22
C LEU A 70 -8.32 -4.49 9.45
N GLY A 71 -9.46 -3.80 9.31
CA GLY A 71 -10.51 -3.67 10.33
C GLY A 71 -11.60 -4.74 10.26
#